data_AF-A0A1Y6G790-F1
#
_entry.id   AF-A0A1Y6G790-F1
#
_cell.length_a   1.000
_cell.length_b   1.000
_cell.length_c   1.000
_cell.angle_alpha   90.00
_cell.angle_beta   90.00
_cell.angle_gamma   90.00
#
_symmetry.space_group_name_H-M   'P 1'
#
loop_
_entity.id
_entity.type
_entity.pdbx_description
1 polymer ?
#
loop_
_entity_poly.entity_id
_entity_poly.type
_entity_poly.pdbx_seq_one_letter_code
_entity_poly.pdbx_strand_id
1 'polypeptide(L)'
;MSSPEIIVYSSTGCPYCEKVKTFLKDQGFAYEERNASIHKEYFDQLKERKIYGTPATLINGKLVLGFQEKKFNKLLGLSEDSASAVSNSKPETSEESADTIFQPVNEKILEDVYDFVTIGGGPAGASAAVYAARGKLKTLVIDKAPKAGTLAITHKIANYPGVREEVTGLELLTRMQAQAKNFGADFVRSTVLSVDFSDEIKKIELAEGTIKAKSVFIGVGAKAPSGKIKGEEEFTGRGVSYCSTCDAAFYQDRVVAVVGDNDEAIHEAETLAKYCKTVKLLIPTELKGDVDLSQLENNSKVEIYKRHRVREIIGTDSVEKIVVLTDKKEEQVWDVDGIFLYLGGMMPGTDFLKGAVMRDEEGYVIVDEYLRTNIDGVFAGGDARRTPIKQAVISAADGAIAALSAEQHVNKRTKLRPQYS
;
A
#
# COMPACT_ATOMS: atom_id res chain seq x y z
N MET A 1 35.94 -2.23 -30.71
CA MET A 1 34.80 -1.29 -30.55
C MET A 1 35.28 -0.19 -29.62
N SER A 2 34.98 1.07 -29.92
CA SER A 2 35.32 2.18 -29.01
C SER A 2 34.61 1.96 -27.68
N SER A 3 35.29 2.13 -26.55
CA SER A 3 34.62 2.13 -25.24
C SER A 3 33.53 3.20 -25.23
N PRO A 4 32.33 2.91 -24.69
CA PRO A 4 31.25 3.88 -24.66
C PRO A 4 31.63 5.07 -23.79
N GLU A 5 31.24 6.27 -24.21
CA GLU A 5 31.34 7.47 -23.37
C GLU A 5 30.22 7.40 -22.32
N ILE A 6 30.60 7.36 -21.03
CA ILE A 6 29.66 7.27 -19.93
C ILE A 6 29.88 8.43 -18.97
N ILE A 7 28.84 9.24 -18.76
CA ILE A 7 28.84 10.35 -17.79
C ILE A 7 27.73 10.08 -16.78
N VAL A 8 28.08 9.97 -15.50
CA VAL A 8 27.16 9.76 -14.39
C VAL A 8 27.02 11.06 -13.62
N TYR A 9 25.87 11.73 -13.74
CA TYR A 9 25.54 12.83 -12.85
C TYR A 9 25.03 12.26 -11.52
N SER A 10 25.74 12.54 -10.43
CA SER A 10 25.46 12.02 -9.09
C SER A 10 25.14 13.13 -8.08
N SER A 11 24.68 12.76 -6.91
CA SER A 11 24.59 13.65 -5.74
C SER A 11 25.09 12.92 -4.49
N THR A 12 25.59 13.69 -3.53
CA THR A 12 26.13 13.18 -2.27
C THR A 12 25.00 12.54 -1.46
N GLY A 13 25.22 11.30 -0.99
CA GLY A 13 24.22 10.56 -0.21
C GLY A 13 23.11 9.88 -1.02
N CYS A 14 23.19 9.90 -2.36
CA CYS A 14 22.23 9.24 -3.25
C CYS A 14 22.53 7.74 -3.38
N PRO A 15 21.72 6.83 -2.81
CA PRO A 15 21.99 5.38 -2.84
C PRO A 15 21.91 4.81 -4.26
N TYR A 16 21.04 5.35 -5.12
CA TYR A 16 20.94 4.92 -6.52
C TYR A 16 22.13 5.36 -7.36
N CYS A 17 22.78 6.48 -7.00
CA CYS A 17 24.00 6.94 -7.65
C CYS A 17 25.14 5.97 -7.35
N GLU A 18 25.24 5.49 -6.11
CA GLU A 18 26.18 4.41 -5.76
C GLU A 18 25.81 3.10 -6.48
N LYS A 19 24.53 2.74 -6.61
CA LYS A 19 24.11 1.56 -7.40
C LYS A 19 24.58 1.64 -8.86
N VAL A 20 24.39 2.79 -9.54
CA VAL A 20 24.88 3.00 -10.92
C VAL A 20 26.41 2.89 -10.99
N LYS A 21 27.12 3.54 -10.06
CA LYS A 21 28.59 3.54 -10.02
C LYS A 21 29.17 2.15 -9.77
N THR A 22 28.60 1.40 -8.85
CA THR A 22 28.96 0.01 -8.56
C THR A 22 28.66 -0.89 -9.74
N PHE A 23 27.47 -0.81 -10.32
CA PHE A 23 27.12 -1.58 -11.51
C PHE A 23 28.10 -1.33 -12.68
N LEU A 24 28.40 -0.08 -13.00
CA LEU A 24 29.35 0.25 -14.08
C LEU A 24 30.75 -0.29 -13.77
N LYS A 25 31.19 -0.20 -12.51
CA LYS A 25 32.47 -0.74 -12.05
C LYS A 25 32.52 -2.27 -12.16
N ASP A 26 31.47 -2.96 -11.73
CA ASP A 26 31.37 -4.43 -11.76
C ASP A 26 31.33 -4.96 -13.18
N GLN A 27 30.67 -4.23 -14.09
CA GLN A 27 30.65 -4.54 -15.52
C GLN A 27 31.90 -4.06 -16.28
N GLY A 28 32.90 -3.49 -15.58
CA GLY A 28 34.19 -3.09 -16.15
C GLY A 28 34.15 -1.84 -17.03
N PHE A 29 33.13 -0.99 -16.91
CA PHE A 29 33.04 0.27 -17.64
C PHE A 29 33.63 1.45 -16.86
N ALA A 30 34.52 2.19 -17.52
CA ALA A 30 34.95 3.50 -17.05
C ALA A 30 33.84 4.54 -17.26
N TYR A 31 33.71 5.48 -16.33
CA TYR A 31 32.76 6.58 -16.42
C TYR A 31 33.33 7.86 -15.81
N GLU A 32 32.82 9.00 -16.27
CA GLU A 32 33.06 10.31 -15.66
C GLU A 32 31.96 10.58 -14.63
N GLU A 33 32.33 10.82 -13.36
CA GLU A 33 31.37 11.27 -12.34
C GLU A 33 31.25 12.79 -12.33
N ARG A 34 30.02 13.29 -12.48
CA ARG A 34 29.66 14.71 -12.37
C ARG A 34 28.75 14.92 -11.17
N ASN A 35 29.34 15.15 -10.00
CA ASN A 35 28.54 15.31 -8.78
C ASN A 35 27.88 16.70 -8.73
N ALA A 36 26.58 16.75 -9.02
CA ALA A 36 25.77 17.96 -9.08
C ALA A 36 25.46 18.56 -7.70
N SER A 37 25.71 17.85 -6.60
CA SER A 37 25.59 18.39 -5.24
C SER A 37 26.84 19.10 -4.75
N ILE A 38 27.99 18.83 -5.38
CA ILE A 38 29.28 19.42 -5.03
C ILE A 38 29.61 20.57 -5.99
N HIS A 39 29.34 20.39 -7.29
CA HIS A 39 29.68 21.37 -8.32
C HIS A 39 28.42 21.91 -9.01
N LYS A 40 28.18 23.22 -8.83
CA LYS A 40 27.01 23.94 -9.39
C LYS A 40 26.91 23.84 -10.90
N GLU A 41 28.03 23.79 -11.61
CA GLU A 41 28.06 23.66 -13.07
C GLU A 41 27.38 22.38 -13.58
N TYR A 42 27.49 21.27 -12.87
CA TYR A 42 26.81 20.02 -13.24
C TYR A 42 25.31 20.05 -12.93
N PHE A 43 24.93 20.76 -11.87
CA PHE A 43 23.52 21.06 -11.59
C PHE A 43 22.90 21.92 -12.70
N ASP A 44 23.59 22.98 -13.13
CA ASP A 44 23.13 23.86 -14.20
C ASP A 44 23.03 23.09 -15.54
N GLN A 45 23.97 22.20 -15.86
CA GLN A 45 23.91 21.31 -17.02
C GLN A 45 22.69 20.38 -17.02
N LEU A 46 22.32 19.83 -15.84
CA LEU A 46 21.10 19.03 -15.70
C LEU A 46 19.84 19.89 -15.92
N LYS A 47 19.82 21.10 -15.35
CA LYS A 47 18.69 22.04 -15.47
C LYS A 47 18.46 22.49 -16.91
N GLU A 48 19.50 22.81 -17.67
CA GLU A 48 19.41 23.14 -19.10
C GLU A 48 18.80 22.01 -19.92
N ARG A 49 19.08 20.76 -19.53
CA ARG A 49 18.51 19.55 -20.12
C ARG A 49 17.13 19.18 -19.56
N LYS A 50 16.56 20.02 -18.68
CA LYS A 50 15.28 19.78 -17.97
C LYS A 50 15.29 18.46 -17.16
N ILE A 51 16.45 18.10 -16.60
CA ILE A 51 16.62 16.95 -15.72
C ILE A 51 16.69 17.45 -14.28
N TYR A 52 15.83 16.92 -13.42
CA TYR A 52 15.69 17.40 -12.03
C TYR A 52 16.02 16.33 -10.97
N GLY A 53 16.72 15.24 -11.36
CA GLY A 53 17.05 14.14 -10.46
C GLY A 53 18.38 13.46 -10.80
N THR A 54 18.99 12.84 -9.80
CA THR A 54 20.19 11.99 -9.93
C THR A 54 19.89 10.59 -9.36
N PRO A 55 20.50 9.51 -9.88
CA PRO A 55 21.51 9.52 -10.94
C PRO A 55 20.89 9.79 -12.32
N ALA A 56 21.60 10.59 -13.12
CA ALA A 56 21.29 10.76 -14.54
C ALA A 56 22.53 10.33 -15.31
N THR A 57 22.43 9.26 -16.11
CA THR A 57 23.56 8.68 -16.82
C THR A 57 23.42 8.91 -18.31
N LEU A 58 24.44 9.48 -18.93
CA LEU A 58 24.55 9.58 -20.38
C LEU A 58 25.46 8.45 -20.87
N ILE A 59 24.94 7.60 -21.77
CA ILE A 59 25.70 6.54 -22.44
C ILE A 59 25.72 6.87 -23.93
N ASN A 60 26.87 7.28 -24.47
CA ASN A 60 27.00 7.82 -25.83
C ASN A 60 25.95 8.90 -26.12
N GLY A 61 25.75 9.82 -25.17
CA GLY A 61 24.78 10.91 -25.24
C GLY A 61 23.31 10.51 -24.97
N LYS A 62 22.99 9.22 -24.82
CA LYS A 62 21.62 8.75 -24.50
C LYS A 62 21.37 8.75 -22.99
N LEU A 63 20.28 9.39 -22.58
CA LEU A 63 19.92 9.54 -21.18
C LEU A 63 19.23 8.31 -20.56
N VAL A 64 19.72 7.92 -19.39
CA VAL A 64 19.08 7.00 -18.45
C VAL A 64 18.90 7.71 -17.11
N LEU A 65 17.65 7.85 -16.65
CA LEU A 65 17.33 8.41 -15.35
C LEU A 65 17.15 7.28 -14.33
N GLY A 66 17.76 7.42 -13.16
CA GLY A 66 17.78 6.38 -12.14
C GLY A 66 18.68 5.20 -12.51
N PHE A 67 18.57 4.12 -11.74
CA PHE A 67 19.19 2.83 -12.09
C PHE A 67 18.16 1.94 -12.80
N GLN A 68 18.40 1.65 -14.08
CA GLN A 68 17.52 0.82 -14.91
C GLN A 68 18.34 -0.27 -15.60
N GLU A 69 18.64 -1.35 -14.89
CA GLU A 69 19.57 -2.40 -15.32
C GLU A 69 19.34 -2.89 -16.76
N LYS A 70 18.10 -3.22 -17.14
CA LYS A 70 17.77 -3.63 -18.52
C LYS A 70 18.15 -2.59 -19.58
N LYS A 71 17.98 -1.30 -19.27
CA LYS A 71 18.30 -0.19 -20.18
C LYS A 71 19.81 0.03 -20.25
N PHE A 72 20.53 -0.14 -19.13
CA PHE A 72 21.99 -0.14 -19.10
C PHE A 72 22.56 -1.30 -19.92
N ASN A 73 22.11 -2.54 -19.69
CA ASN A 73 22.54 -3.72 -20.43
C ASN A 73 22.36 -3.52 -21.94
N LYS A 74 21.19 -3.03 -22.36
CA LYS A 74 20.90 -2.73 -23.78
C LYS A 74 21.81 -1.65 -24.36
N LEU A 75 22.09 -0.57 -23.64
CA LEU A 75 22.90 0.55 -24.13
C LEU A 75 24.40 0.26 -24.10
N LEU A 76 24.84 -0.63 -23.22
CA LEU A 76 26.22 -1.05 -23.05
C LEU A 76 26.56 -2.33 -23.84
N GLY A 77 25.56 -2.98 -24.45
CA GLY A 77 25.75 -4.19 -25.25
C GLY A 77 26.04 -5.44 -24.42
N LEU A 78 25.56 -5.50 -23.17
CA LEU A 78 25.69 -6.65 -22.29
C LEU A 78 24.58 -7.67 -22.61
N SER A 79 24.95 -8.93 -22.86
CA SER A 79 24.02 -10.05 -23.03
C SER A 79 23.49 -10.54 -21.69
N GLU A 80 22.23 -11.01 -21.64
CA GLU A 80 21.55 -11.48 -20.41
C GLU A 80 22.14 -12.76 -19.77
N ASP A 81 23.25 -13.32 -20.28
CA ASP A 81 23.73 -14.67 -19.95
C ASP A 81 25.01 -14.76 -19.08
N SER A 82 25.42 -13.72 -18.36
CA SER A 82 26.59 -13.82 -17.47
C SER A 82 26.27 -13.44 -16.03
N ALA A 83 25.48 -14.28 -15.36
CA ALA A 83 25.41 -14.35 -13.90
C ALA A 83 25.92 -15.72 -13.43
N SER A 84 27.22 -15.82 -13.10
CA SER A 84 27.70 -16.80 -12.10
C SER A 84 29.10 -16.47 -11.59
N ALA A 85 29.31 -16.79 -10.31
CA ALA A 85 30.49 -16.66 -9.46
C ALA A 85 30.79 -15.21 -9.01
N VAL A 86 30.77 -14.86 -7.71
CA VAL A 86 31.51 -15.50 -6.61
C VAL A 86 30.78 -15.35 -5.26
N SER A 87 30.73 -16.44 -4.52
CA SER A 87 30.31 -16.55 -3.11
C SER A 87 31.39 -16.01 -2.15
N ASN A 88 31.01 -15.17 -1.16
CA ASN A 88 31.26 -15.43 0.27
C ASN A 88 30.76 -14.31 1.21
N SER A 89 29.90 -14.73 2.14
CA SER A 89 29.73 -14.27 3.54
C SER A 89 29.44 -12.78 3.86
N LYS A 90 28.15 -12.45 3.91
CA LYS A 90 27.44 -11.69 4.98
C LYS A 90 25.92 -11.85 4.76
N PRO A 91 25.05 -11.74 5.77
CA PRO A 91 23.60 -11.90 5.58
C PRO A 91 23.05 -10.68 4.83
N GLU A 92 23.11 -10.72 3.51
CA GLU A 92 22.37 -9.83 2.63
C GLU A 92 20.91 -10.27 2.64
N THR A 93 20.03 -9.38 3.09
CA THR A 93 18.60 -9.48 2.82
C THR A 93 18.41 -9.43 1.30
N SER A 94 18.34 -10.59 0.66
CA SER A 94 17.83 -10.70 -0.70
C SER A 94 16.47 -10.00 -0.75
N GLU A 95 16.29 -9.04 -1.65
CA GLU A 95 14.99 -8.43 -1.91
C GLU A 95 14.04 -9.52 -2.42
N GLU A 96 13.36 -10.22 -1.49
CA GLU A 96 12.28 -11.14 -1.84
C GLU A 96 11.17 -10.30 -2.46
N SER A 97 10.76 -10.67 -3.68
CA SER A 97 9.59 -10.09 -4.31
C SER A 97 8.32 -10.77 -3.76
N ALA A 98 7.17 -10.10 -3.80
CA ALA A 98 5.91 -10.73 -3.41
C ALA A 98 5.61 -12.02 -4.20
N ASP A 99 6.10 -12.14 -5.45
CA ASP A 99 5.95 -13.34 -6.27
C ASP A 99 6.77 -14.54 -5.75
N THR A 100 7.83 -14.29 -4.98
CA THR A 100 8.63 -15.33 -4.31
C THR A 100 8.15 -15.66 -2.90
N ILE A 101 7.26 -14.84 -2.33
CA ILE A 101 6.70 -15.05 -0.99
C ILE A 101 5.48 -15.97 -1.07
N PHE A 102 4.58 -15.73 -2.03
CA PHE A 102 3.32 -16.47 -2.17
C PHE A 102 3.49 -17.70 -3.06
N GLN A 103 3.05 -18.86 -2.57
CA GLN A 103 2.99 -20.11 -3.32
C GLN A 103 1.55 -20.43 -3.74
N PRO A 104 1.33 -21.25 -4.78
CA PRO A 104 0.00 -21.79 -5.07
C PRO A 104 -0.44 -22.73 -3.93
N VAL A 105 -1.76 -22.90 -3.77
CA VAL A 105 -2.31 -23.94 -2.89
C VAL A 105 -1.94 -25.31 -3.45
N ASN A 106 -1.43 -26.19 -2.59
CA ASN A 106 -1.03 -27.56 -2.92
C ASN A 106 -1.58 -28.56 -1.89
N GLU A 107 -1.42 -29.86 -2.14
CA GLU A 107 -1.97 -30.92 -1.27
C GLU A 107 -1.53 -30.79 0.18
N LYS A 108 -0.25 -30.50 0.43
CA LYS A 108 0.28 -30.33 1.79
C LYS A 108 -0.42 -29.20 2.54
N ILE A 109 -0.70 -28.07 1.88
CA ILE A 109 -1.43 -26.94 2.46
C ILE A 109 -2.87 -27.36 2.86
N LEU A 110 -3.51 -28.24 2.10
CA LEU A 110 -4.90 -28.67 2.33
C LEU A 110 -5.02 -29.78 3.38
N GLU A 111 -4.01 -30.64 3.51
CA GLU A 111 -3.99 -31.75 4.48
C GLU A 111 -3.72 -31.28 5.91
N ASP A 112 -2.99 -30.18 6.06
CA ASP A 112 -2.54 -29.66 7.33
C ASP A 112 -3.68 -29.02 8.16
N VAL A 113 -3.55 -29.11 9.48
CA VAL A 113 -4.34 -28.29 10.43
C VAL A 113 -3.43 -27.21 10.99
N TYR A 114 -3.75 -25.96 10.68
CA TYR A 114 -3.00 -24.81 11.13
C TYR A 114 -3.41 -24.40 12.54
N ASP A 115 -2.45 -23.90 13.31
CA ASP A 115 -2.76 -23.27 14.59
C ASP A 115 -3.41 -21.90 14.37
N PHE A 116 -2.92 -21.15 13.38
CA PHE A 116 -3.39 -19.81 13.06
C PHE A 116 -3.46 -19.60 11.55
N VAL A 117 -4.60 -19.12 11.05
CA VAL A 117 -4.77 -18.70 9.66
C VAL A 117 -5.19 -17.24 9.61
N THR A 118 -4.49 -16.41 8.84
CA THR A 118 -4.93 -15.05 8.51
C THR A 118 -5.52 -15.01 7.11
N ILE A 119 -6.73 -14.46 7.00
CA ILE A 119 -7.41 -14.16 5.74
C ILE A 119 -7.14 -12.70 5.42
N GLY A 120 -6.28 -12.47 4.42
CA GLY A 120 -5.68 -11.17 4.11
C GLY A 120 -4.21 -11.13 4.53
N GLY A 121 -3.36 -10.65 3.61
CA GLY A 121 -1.92 -10.52 3.75
C GLY A 121 -1.44 -9.05 3.72
N GLY A 122 -2.34 -8.09 3.97
CA GLY A 122 -2.02 -6.68 4.20
C GLY A 122 -1.27 -6.45 5.53
N PRO A 123 -1.08 -5.20 5.99
CA PRO A 123 -0.31 -4.89 7.20
C PRO A 123 -0.79 -5.62 8.46
N ALA A 124 -2.11 -5.73 8.63
CA ALA A 124 -2.70 -6.47 9.75
C ALA A 124 -2.36 -7.97 9.68
N GLY A 125 -2.59 -8.61 8.53
CA GLY A 125 -2.32 -10.03 8.34
C GLY A 125 -0.84 -10.38 8.41
N ALA A 126 0.02 -9.57 7.77
CA ALA A 126 1.47 -9.76 7.80
C ALA A 126 2.03 -9.60 9.23
N SER A 127 1.60 -8.58 9.97
CA SER A 127 1.98 -8.41 11.38
C SER A 127 1.49 -9.58 12.24
N ALA A 128 0.23 -9.99 12.08
CA ALA A 128 -0.30 -11.15 12.79
C ALA A 128 0.52 -12.42 12.52
N ALA A 129 0.91 -12.64 11.26
CA ALA A 129 1.73 -13.78 10.87
C ALA A 129 3.14 -13.73 11.49
N VAL A 130 3.78 -12.56 11.58
CA VAL A 130 5.06 -12.39 12.30
C VAL A 130 4.94 -12.86 13.75
N TYR A 131 3.92 -12.39 14.47
CA TYR A 131 3.76 -12.72 15.89
C TYR A 131 3.38 -14.19 16.10
N ALA A 132 2.46 -14.73 15.30
CA ALA A 132 2.04 -16.13 15.37
C ALA A 132 3.21 -17.09 15.08
N ALA A 133 3.96 -16.86 14.00
CA ALA A 133 5.09 -17.71 13.62
C ALA A 133 6.23 -17.63 14.64
N ARG A 134 6.53 -16.43 15.19
CA ARG A 134 7.49 -16.26 16.30
C ARG A 134 7.05 -17.00 17.56
N GLY A 135 5.75 -17.04 17.83
CA GLY A 135 5.12 -17.84 18.89
C GLY A 135 5.12 -19.35 18.62
N LYS A 136 5.73 -19.81 17.51
CA LYS A 136 5.79 -21.21 17.08
C LYS A 136 4.42 -21.81 16.73
N LEU A 137 3.44 -20.98 16.39
CA LEU A 137 2.19 -21.44 15.81
C LEU A 137 2.40 -21.81 14.34
N LYS A 138 1.87 -22.96 13.91
CA LYS A 138 1.80 -23.31 12.50
C LYS A 138 0.86 -22.32 11.79
N THR A 139 1.44 -21.44 10.97
CA THR A 139 0.79 -20.21 10.50
C THR A 139 0.64 -20.20 8.98
N LEU A 140 -0.57 -19.91 8.49
CA LEU A 140 -0.85 -19.68 7.07
C LEU A 140 -1.45 -18.30 6.83
N VAL A 141 -1.01 -17.64 5.76
CA VAL A 141 -1.61 -16.42 5.23
C VAL A 141 -2.26 -16.72 3.88
N ILE A 142 -3.54 -16.38 3.74
CA ILE A 142 -4.28 -16.52 2.48
C ILE A 142 -4.58 -15.12 1.95
N ASP A 143 -4.07 -14.78 0.76
CA ASP A 143 -4.39 -13.50 0.11
C ASP A 143 -4.70 -13.71 -1.38
N LYS A 144 -5.82 -13.14 -1.86
CA LYS A 144 -6.23 -13.23 -3.26
C LYS A 144 -5.40 -12.36 -4.19
N ALA A 145 -4.90 -11.24 -3.67
CA ALA A 145 -4.26 -10.19 -4.44
C ALA A 145 -3.17 -9.49 -3.61
N PRO A 146 -2.01 -10.14 -3.42
CA PRO A 146 -0.96 -9.69 -2.50
C PRO A 146 -0.33 -8.33 -2.85
N LYS A 147 -0.60 -7.83 -4.07
CA LYS A 147 -0.13 -6.54 -4.59
C LYS A 147 -1.25 -5.49 -4.75
N ALA A 148 -2.50 -5.82 -4.39
CA ALA A 148 -3.68 -5.00 -4.71
C ALA A 148 -4.44 -4.47 -3.48
N GLY A 149 -3.82 -4.46 -2.30
CA GLY A 149 -4.38 -3.84 -1.08
C GLY A 149 -4.09 -2.35 -1.00
N THR A 150 -4.83 -1.62 -0.16
CA THR A 150 -4.74 -0.14 0.00
C THR A 150 -3.32 0.35 0.19
N LEU A 151 -2.52 -0.33 1.03
CA LEU A 151 -1.11 0.01 1.20
C LEU A 151 -0.29 -0.30 -0.07
N ALA A 152 -0.50 -1.44 -0.72
CA ALA A 152 0.32 -1.87 -1.84
C ALA A 152 0.27 -0.90 -3.03
N ILE A 153 -0.86 -0.23 -3.24
CA ILE A 153 -1.06 0.76 -4.30
C ILE A 153 -0.59 2.17 -3.93
N THR A 154 -0.16 2.39 -2.68
CA THR A 154 0.37 3.68 -2.22
C THR A 154 1.78 3.91 -2.78
N HIS A 155 2.01 5.04 -3.43
CA HIS A 155 3.31 5.33 -4.06
C HIS A 155 4.38 5.72 -3.07
N LYS A 156 4.00 6.33 -1.93
CA LYS A 156 4.94 6.82 -0.95
C LYS A 156 4.41 6.69 0.48
N ILE A 157 5.23 6.12 1.35
CA ILE A 157 4.95 6.02 2.79
C ILE A 157 5.98 6.86 3.55
N ALA A 158 5.47 7.77 4.39
CA ALA A 158 6.30 8.66 5.21
C ALA A 158 5.93 8.60 6.70
N ASN A 159 4.91 7.83 7.08
CA ASN A 159 4.31 7.83 8.41
C ASN A 159 4.38 6.46 9.12
N TYR A 160 5.15 5.50 8.62
CA TYR A 160 5.38 4.22 9.29
C TYR A 160 6.65 4.28 10.15
N PRO A 161 6.55 4.23 11.49
CA PRO A 161 7.71 4.36 12.38
C PRO A 161 8.78 3.30 12.12
N GLY A 162 10.05 3.72 12.15
CA GLY A 162 11.19 2.83 11.89
C GLY A 162 11.55 2.68 10.40
N VAL A 163 10.72 3.21 9.49
CA VAL A 163 11.04 3.31 8.06
C VAL A 163 11.46 4.75 7.77
N ARG A 164 12.76 4.97 7.65
CA ARG A 164 13.34 6.32 7.48
C ARG A 164 13.42 6.74 6.03
N GLU A 165 13.61 5.77 5.14
CA GLU A 165 13.72 5.99 3.71
C GLU A 165 12.34 6.19 3.08
N GLU A 166 12.29 6.90 1.96
CA GLU A 166 11.08 6.95 1.14
C GLU A 166 10.88 5.59 0.46
N VAL A 167 9.85 4.85 0.90
CA VAL A 167 9.49 3.54 0.33
C VAL A 167 8.10 3.60 -0.27
N THR A 168 7.87 2.78 -1.29
CA THR A 168 6.52 2.52 -1.78
C THR A 168 5.75 1.68 -0.76
N GLY A 169 4.42 1.76 -0.78
CA GLY A 169 3.60 0.92 0.09
C GLY A 169 3.70 -0.57 -0.25
N LEU A 170 3.89 -0.93 -1.54
CA LEU A 170 4.18 -2.31 -1.94
C LEU A 170 5.51 -2.81 -1.35
N GLU A 171 6.56 -1.99 -1.37
CA GLU A 171 7.85 -2.35 -0.79
C GLU A 171 7.75 -2.56 0.71
N LEU A 172 7.09 -1.65 1.43
CA LEU A 172 6.85 -1.80 2.86
C LEU A 172 6.07 -3.09 3.17
N LEU A 173 5.00 -3.35 2.42
CA LEU A 173 4.19 -4.56 2.61
C LEU A 173 5.02 -5.82 2.36
N THR A 174 5.82 -5.83 1.29
CA THR A 174 6.68 -6.97 0.94
C THR A 174 7.70 -7.23 2.05
N ARG A 175 8.29 -6.19 2.64
CA ARG A 175 9.18 -6.32 3.82
C ARG A 175 8.48 -6.99 5.00
N MET A 176 7.24 -6.61 5.30
CA MET A 176 6.45 -7.22 6.39
C MET A 176 6.16 -8.70 6.10
N GLN A 177 5.75 -9.02 4.88
CA GLN A 177 5.43 -10.39 4.46
C GLN A 177 6.68 -11.29 4.49
N ALA A 178 7.81 -10.80 3.97
CA ALA A 178 9.09 -11.50 4.01
C ALA A 178 9.55 -11.76 5.45
N GLN A 179 9.36 -10.79 6.35
CA GLN A 179 9.65 -10.97 7.78
C GLN A 179 8.84 -12.12 8.39
N ALA A 180 7.54 -12.21 8.11
CA ALA A 180 6.70 -13.31 8.59
C ALA A 180 7.13 -14.65 8.02
N LYS A 181 7.43 -14.70 6.71
CA LYS A 181 7.93 -15.90 6.02
C LYS A 181 9.25 -16.39 6.61
N ASN A 182 10.17 -15.48 6.93
CA ASN A 182 11.45 -15.80 7.58
C ASN A 182 11.27 -16.41 8.98
N PHE A 183 10.17 -16.11 9.68
CA PHE A 183 9.83 -16.77 10.95
C PHE A 183 9.10 -18.12 10.78
N GLY A 184 8.74 -18.49 9.55
CA GLY A 184 8.14 -19.78 9.20
C GLY A 184 6.63 -19.73 8.89
N ALA A 185 6.07 -18.56 8.60
CA ALA A 185 4.70 -18.48 8.08
C ALA A 185 4.65 -18.89 6.60
N ASP A 186 3.66 -19.70 6.23
CA ASP A 186 3.35 -20.01 4.83
C ASP A 186 2.42 -18.94 4.25
N PHE A 187 2.62 -18.59 2.98
CA PHE A 187 1.79 -17.62 2.26
C PHE A 187 1.23 -18.27 0.99
N VAL A 188 -0.09 -18.28 0.83
CA VAL A 188 -0.75 -18.82 -0.37
C VAL A 188 -1.60 -17.78 -1.07
N ARG A 189 -1.53 -17.80 -2.40
CA ARG A 189 -2.37 -16.95 -3.24
C ARG A 189 -3.66 -17.68 -3.58
N SER A 190 -4.74 -17.36 -2.89
CA SER A 190 -6.08 -17.89 -3.19
C SER A 190 -7.18 -16.96 -2.66
N THR A 191 -8.40 -17.16 -3.14
CA THR A 191 -9.59 -16.42 -2.72
C THR A 191 -10.43 -17.27 -1.75
N VAL A 192 -10.69 -16.73 -0.57
CA VAL A 192 -11.67 -17.32 0.36
C VAL A 192 -13.08 -17.09 -0.18
N LEU A 193 -13.82 -18.17 -0.39
CA LEU A 193 -15.18 -18.18 -0.92
C LEU A 193 -16.22 -18.15 0.19
N SER A 194 -15.98 -18.91 1.27
CA SER A 194 -16.84 -18.97 2.45
C SER A 194 -16.07 -19.54 3.64
N VAL A 195 -16.69 -19.47 4.82
CA VAL A 195 -16.14 -20.01 6.06
C VAL A 195 -17.22 -20.75 6.87
N ASP A 196 -16.79 -21.71 7.68
CA ASP A 196 -17.58 -22.34 8.73
C ASP A 196 -16.78 -22.36 10.03
N PHE A 197 -17.28 -21.61 11.02
CA PHE A 197 -16.65 -21.42 12.32
C PHE A 197 -17.42 -22.06 13.48
N SER A 198 -18.41 -22.91 13.17
CA SER A 198 -19.29 -23.54 14.16
C SER A 198 -18.59 -24.57 15.05
N ASP A 199 -17.53 -25.21 14.55
CA ASP A 199 -16.74 -26.22 15.25
C ASP A 199 -15.49 -25.65 15.95
N GLU A 200 -14.79 -26.47 16.77
CA GLU A 200 -13.47 -26.12 17.35
C GLU A 200 -12.42 -25.91 16.24
N ILE A 201 -12.44 -26.77 15.21
CA ILE A 201 -11.61 -26.61 14.01
C ILE A 201 -12.40 -25.83 12.96
N LYS A 202 -11.93 -24.61 12.70
CA LYS A 202 -12.48 -23.68 11.71
C LYS A 202 -12.17 -24.17 10.30
N LYS A 203 -13.14 -24.05 9.40
CA LYS A 203 -13.02 -24.42 7.98
C LYS A 203 -13.10 -23.17 7.12
N ILE A 204 -12.17 -23.06 6.18
CA ILE A 204 -12.08 -21.94 5.23
C ILE A 204 -12.10 -22.54 3.83
N GLU A 205 -13.14 -22.21 3.07
CA GLU A 205 -13.37 -22.78 1.74
C GLU A 205 -12.70 -21.94 0.66
N LEU A 206 -11.82 -22.58 -0.11
CA LEU A 206 -11.18 -22.04 -1.30
C LEU A 206 -11.71 -22.77 -2.54
N ALA A 207 -11.35 -22.30 -3.73
CA ALA A 207 -11.65 -23.05 -4.96
C ALA A 207 -10.86 -24.37 -5.05
N GLU A 208 -9.67 -24.39 -4.45
CA GLU A 208 -8.73 -25.51 -4.47
C GLU A 208 -9.03 -26.56 -3.40
N GLY A 209 -9.82 -26.23 -2.38
CA GLY A 209 -10.17 -27.12 -1.28
C GLY A 209 -10.41 -26.40 0.04
N THR A 210 -10.52 -27.17 1.13
CA THR A 210 -10.81 -26.65 2.46
C THR A 210 -9.56 -26.57 3.33
N ILE A 211 -9.28 -25.38 3.86
CA ILE A 211 -8.24 -25.16 4.88
C ILE A 211 -8.83 -25.36 6.28
N LYS A 212 -8.06 -25.99 7.17
CA LYS A 212 -8.45 -26.24 8.57
C LYS A 212 -7.57 -25.45 9.53
N ALA A 213 -8.19 -24.80 10.51
CA ALA A 213 -7.49 -23.96 11.48
C ALA A 213 -8.04 -24.08 12.90
N LYS A 214 -7.19 -24.02 13.92
CA LYS A 214 -7.63 -23.88 15.31
C LYS A 214 -8.07 -22.44 15.62
N SER A 215 -7.45 -21.46 14.96
CA SER A 215 -7.82 -20.06 15.11
C SER A 215 -7.68 -19.30 13.78
N VAL A 216 -8.51 -18.28 13.60
CA VAL A 216 -8.60 -17.50 12.35
C VAL A 216 -8.58 -16.00 12.65
N PHE A 217 -7.80 -15.25 11.88
CA PHE A 217 -7.80 -13.80 11.87
C PHE A 217 -8.32 -13.25 10.53
N ILE A 218 -9.30 -12.36 10.61
CA ILE A 218 -9.90 -11.69 9.46
C ILE A 218 -9.22 -10.32 9.31
N GLY A 219 -8.24 -10.26 8.41
CA GLY A 219 -7.42 -9.08 8.10
C GLY A 219 -7.63 -8.57 6.67
N VAL A 220 -8.85 -8.68 6.14
CA VAL A 220 -9.18 -8.43 4.72
C VAL A 220 -9.20 -6.96 4.32
N GLY A 221 -9.04 -6.05 5.29
CA GLY A 221 -9.08 -4.61 5.09
C GLY A 221 -10.43 -4.10 4.59
N ALA A 222 -10.41 -2.87 4.09
CA ALA A 222 -11.53 -2.24 3.40
C ALA A 222 -11.04 -1.62 2.09
N LYS A 223 -11.94 -1.49 1.12
CA LYS A 223 -11.65 -0.86 -0.16
C LYS A 223 -12.78 0.10 -0.53
N ALA A 224 -12.43 1.18 -1.22
CA ALA A 224 -13.42 2.01 -1.86
C ALA A 224 -14.15 1.15 -2.91
N PRO A 225 -15.47 1.31 -3.08
CA PRO A 225 -16.18 0.73 -4.21
C PRO A 225 -15.52 1.20 -5.51
N SER A 226 -14.86 0.29 -6.23
CA SER A 226 -14.19 0.63 -7.48
C SER A 226 -15.20 0.89 -8.60
N GLY A 227 -14.98 1.95 -9.38
CA GLY A 227 -15.28 1.93 -10.81
C GLY A 227 -16.54 2.65 -11.26
N LYS A 228 -16.58 3.98 -11.12
CA LYS A 228 -17.51 4.80 -11.94
C LYS A 228 -16.85 5.98 -12.65
N ILE A 229 -15.61 6.35 -12.32
CA ILE A 229 -14.96 7.53 -12.88
C ILE A 229 -13.87 7.09 -13.86
N LYS A 230 -13.96 7.55 -15.11
CA LYS A 230 -12.94 7.28 -16.12
C LYS A 230 -11.60 7.90 -15.69
N GLY A 231 -10.50 7.16 -15.77
CA GLY A 231 -9.17 7.59 -15.33
C GLY A 231 -8.87 7.36 -13.83
N GLU A 232 -9.85 6.96 -13.02
CA GLU A 232 -9.64 6.70 -11.58
C GLU A 232 -8.56 5.64 -11.33
N GLU A 233 -8.72 4.45 -11.93
CA GLU A 233 -7.77 3.34 -11.77
C GLU A 233 -6.39 3.68 -12.35
N GLU A 234 -6.36 4.36 -13.50
CA GLU A 234 -5.12 4.76 -14.17
C GLU A 234 -4.28 5.70 -13.31
N PHE A 235 -4.90 6.72 -12.72
CA PHE A 235 -4.19 7.75 -11.94
C PHE A 235 -4.17 7.45 -10.43
N THR A 236 -4.60 6.25 -10.00
CA THR A 236 -4.52 5.81 -8.60
C THR A 236 -3.10 5.88 -8.08
N GLY A 237 -2.91 6.72 -7.06
CA GLY A 237 -1.65 7.05 -6.43
C GLY A 237 -0.70 7.92 -7.28
N ARG A 238 -1.10 8.28 -8.50
CA ARG A 238 -0.47 9.28 -9.38
C ARG A 238 -1.33 10.55 -9.45
N GLY A 239 -1.87 10.99 -8.32
CA GLY A 239 -2.76 12.15 -8.23
C GLY A 239 -4.20 11.82 -7.82
N VAL A 240 -4.64 10.57 -7.95
CA VAL A 240 -5.87 10.07 -7.30
C VAL A 240 -5.51 9.46 -5.95
N SER A 241 -6.15 9.93 -4.88
CA SER A 241 -5.94 9.42 -3.53
C SER A 241 -7.27 9.09 -2.84
N TYR A 242 -7.18 8.28 -1.79
CA TYR A 242 -8.26 7.92 -0.89
C TYR A 242 -7.89 8.19 0.57
N CYS A 243 -6.77 8.86 0.83
CA CYS A 243 -6.27 9.14 2.19
C CYS A 243 -5.56 10.49 2.24
N SER A 244 -6.25 11.55 2.71
CA SER A 244 -5.64 12.85 2.90
C SER A 244 -4.56 12.83 3.98
N THR A 245 -4.76 12.07 5.06
CA THR A 245 -3.76 11.94 6.13
C THR A 245 -2.42 11.42 5.61
N CYS A 246 -2.45 10.56 4.58
CA CYS A 246 -1.28 9.96 3.96
C CYS A 246 -0.61 10.95 2.98
N ASP A 247 -1.42 11.58 2.12
CA ASP A 247 -0.91 12.25 0.92
C ASP A 247 -0.96 13.78 0.97
N ALA A 248 -1.69 14.40 1.92
CA ALA A 248 -1.92 15.84 1.96
C ALA A 248 -0.63 16.67 1.97
N ALA A 249 0.43 16.18 2.64
CA ALA A 249 1.72 16.86 2.69
C ALA A 249 2.36 17.04 1.30
N PHE A 250 2.05 16.16 0.33
CA PHE A 250 2.55 16.27 -1.04
C PHE A 250 1.82 17.34 -1.86
N TYR A 251 0.65 17.79 -1.41
CA TYR A 251 -0.16 18.82 -2.05
C TYR A 251 -0.03 20.19 -1.37
N GLN A 252 1.10 20.42 -0.67
CA GLN A 252 1.42 21.71 -0.09
C GLN A 252 1.34 22.81 -1.16
N ASP A 253 0.54 23.84 -0.89
CA ASP A 253 0.28 24.98 -1.77
C ASP A 253 -0.30 24.62 -3.17
N ARG A 254 -0.92 23.43 -3.29
CA ARG A 254 -1.59 22.94 -4.52
C ARG A 254 -3.10 23.12 -4.49
N VAL A 255 -3.73 22.97 -5.67
CA VAL A 255 -5.19 22.96 -5.84
C VAL A 255 -5.65 21.51 -5.94
N VAL A 256 -6.51 21.07 -5.03
CA VAL A 256 -7.01 19.69 -5.01
C VAL A 256 -8.52 19.64 -5.05
N ALA A 257 -9.07 18.54 -5.57
CA ALA A 257 -10.49 18.22 -5.47
C ALA A 257 -10.73 17.15 -4.39
N VAL A 258 -11.79 17.30 -3.62
CA VAL A 258 -12.32 16.27 -2.71
C VAL A 258 -13.72 15.91 -3.19
N VAL A 259 -14.01 14.64 -3.37
CA VAL A 259 -15.31 14.19 -3.90
C VAL A 259 -15.96 13.23 -2.93
N GLY A 260 -17.08 13.61 -2.32
CA GLY A 260 -17.78 12.74 -1.39
C GLY A 260 -19.05 13.37 -0.84
N ASP A 261 -19.92 12.54 -0.26
CA ASP A 261 -21.22 12.93 0.27
C ASP A 261 -21.47 12.44 1.69
N ASN A 262 -20.40 12.25 2.48
CA ASN A 262 -20.44 11.72 3.85
C ASN A 262 -19.48 12.49 4.77
N ASP A 263 -19.55 12.19 6.07
CA ASP A 263 -18.73 12.80 7.12
C ASP A 263 -17.21 12.63 6.90
N GLU A 264 -16.78 11.48 6.37
CA GLU A 264 -15.37 11.22 6.02
C GLU A 264 -14.85 12.24 5.01
N ALA A 265 -15.61 12.52 3.94
CA ALA A 265 -15.23 13.49 2.92
C ALA A 265 -15.06 14.91 3.50
N ILE A 266 -15.87 15.29 4.50
CA ILE A 266 -15.82 16.59 5.15
C ILE A 266 -14.56 16.71 6.01
N HIS A 267 -14.32 15.74 6.89
CA HIS A 267 -13.10 15.70 7.72
C HIS A 267 -11.82 15.69 6.88
N GLU A 268 -11.81 14.97 5.76
CA GLU A 268 -10.66 14.89 4.87
C GLU A 268 -10.46 16.22 4.11
N ALA A 269 -11.53 16.93 3.71
CA ALA A 269 -11.44 18.27 3.15
C ALA A 269 -10.89 19.30 4.15
N GLU A 270 -11.31 19.24 5.42
CA GLU A 270 -10.79 20.09 6.49
C GLU A 270 -9.30 19.85 6.72
N THR A 271 -8.88 18.58 6.67
CA THR A 271 -7.47 18.18 6.79
C THR A 271 -6.67 18.73 5.62
N LEU A 272 -7.14 18.57 4.38
CA LEU A 272 -6.47 19.09 3.19
C LEU A 272 -6.34 20.61 3.19
N ALA A 273 -7.34 21.34 3.73
CA ALA A 273 -7.32 22.80 3.78
C ALA A 273 -6.16 23.36 4.64
N LYS A 274 -5.57 22.54 5.53
CA LYS A 274 -4.38 22.90 6.31
C LYS A 274 -3.10 22.95 5.45
N TYR A 275 -3.03 22.14 4.39
CA TYR A 275 -1.83 21.98 3.55
C TYR A 275 -1.98 22.66 2.18
N CYS A 276 -3.15 22.53 1.56
CA CYS A 276 -3.39 22.95 0.19
C CYS A 276 -3.60 24.47 0.08
N LYS A 277 -3.43 24.98 -1.14
CA LYS A 277 -3.79 26.36 -1.50
C LYS A 277 -5.30 26.51 -1.65
N THR A 278 -5.93 25.56 -2.35
CA THR A 278 -7.38 25.53 -2.57
C THR A 278 -7.89 24.09 -2.52
N VAL A 279 -8.99 23.86 -1.83
CA VAL A 279 -9.69 22.58 -1.76
C VAL A 279 -11.08 22.74 -2.37
N LYS A 280 -11.31 22.08 -3.50
CA LYS A 280 -12.62 22.06 -4.16
C LYS A 280 -13.40 20.85 -3.66
N LEU A 281 -14.36 21.04 -2.77
CA LEU A 281 -15.22 19.98 -2.26
C LEU A 281 -16.43 19.80 -3.17
N LEU A 282 -16.49 18.69 -3.91
CA LEU A 282 -17.60 18.30 -4.77
C LEU A 282 -18.51 17.31 -4.04
N ILE A 283 -19.75 17.73 -3.80
CA ILE A 283 -20.79 16.92 -3.16
C ILE A 283 -21.77 16.47 -4.27
N PRO A 284 -21.70 15.21 -4.76
CA PRO A 284 -22.43 14.75 -5.96
C PRO A 284 -23.95 14.58 -5.76
N THR A 285 -24.36 14.44 -4.51
CA THR A 285 -25.70 14.08 -4.02
C THR A 285 -26.00 14.93 -2.78
N GLU A 286 -27.01 14.55 -2.00
CA GLU A 286 -27.21 15.13 -0.68
C GLU A 286 -26.25 14.47 0.33
N LEU A 287 -25.86 15.21 1.37
CA LEU A 287 -25.02 14.68 2.43
C LEU A 287 -25.74 13.56 3.17
N LYS A 288 -25.02 12.46 3.39
CA LYS A 288 -25.48 11.29 4.16
C LYS A 288 -25.07 11.46 5.60
N GLY A 289 -26.03 11.34 6.51
CA GLY A 289 -25.82 11.51 7.95
C GLY A 289 -25.96 12.95 8.41
N ASP A 290 -25.72 13.16 9.70
CA ASP A 290 -25.70 14.49 10.33
C ASP A 290 -24.28 15.06 10.20
N VAL A 291 -24.07 15.92 9.21
CA VAL A 291 -22.75 16.41 8.80
C VAL A 291 -22.70 17.92 8.92
N ASP A 292 -21.75 18.44 9.70
CA ASP A 292 -21.53 19.88 9.89
C ASP A 292 -20.54 20.42 8.83
N LEU A 293 -20.99 21.39 8.02
CA LEU A 293 -20.16 22.08 7.04
C LEU A 293 -19.61 23.42 7.52
N SER A 294 -19.99 23.88 8.72
CA SER A 294 -19.75 25.26 9.17
C SER A 294 -18.27 25.64 9.18
N GLN A 295 -17.39 24.70 9.53
CA GLN A 295 -15.94 24.91 9.51
C GLN A 295 -15.41 25.11 8.08
N LEU A 296 -15.87 24.31 7.13
CA LEU A 296 -15.50 24.43 5.72
C LEU A 296 -16.08 25.69 5.06
N GLU A 297 -17.33 26.04 5.37
CA GLU A 297 -18.00 27.24 4.84
C GLU A 297 -17.28 28.53 5.27
N ASN A 298 -16.68 28.54 6.46
CA ASN A 298 -15.91 29.67 6.97
C ASN A 298 -14.43 29.66 6.51
N ASN A 299 -13.99 28.62 5.81
CA ASN A 299 -12.59 28.48 5.38
C ASN A 299 -12.37 29.06 3.99
N SER A 300 -11.63 30.17 3.90
CA SER A 300 -11.31 30.86 2.63
C SER A 300 -10.55 30.02 1.59
N LYS A 301 -9.97 28.88 1.98
CA LYS A 301 -9.29 27.96 1.06
C LYS A 301 -10.23 26.89 0.48
N VAL A 302 -11.47 26.80 0.95
CA VAL A 302 -12.41 25.74 0.57
C VAL A 302 -13.50 26.31 -0.32
N GLU A 303 -13.71 25.65 -1.47
CA GLU A 303 -14.78 25.95 -2.41
C GLU A 303 -15.76 24.78 -2.43
N ILE A 304 -17.01 24.99 -2.00
CA ILE A 304 -18.02 23.92 -1.88
C ILE A 304 -18.93 23.91 -3.11
N TYR A 305 -18.98 22.78 -3.81
CA TYR A 305 -19.75 22.56 -5.02
C TYR A 305 -20.80 21.45 -4.81
N LYS A 306 -22.03 21.84 -4.49
CA LYS A 306 -23.16 20.91 -4.33
C LYS A 306 -23.68 20.46 -5.70
N ARG A 307 -24.14 19.22 -5.80
CA ARG A 307 -24.67 18.57 -7.03
C ARG A 307 -23.66 18.52 -8.19
N HIS A 308 -22.35 18.54 -7.89
CA HIS A 308 -21.29 18.41 -8.89
C HIS A 308 -20.70 16.99 -8.88
N ARG A 309 -20.50 16.40 -10.07
CA ARG A 309 -20.04 15.02 -10.22
C ARG A 309 -18.81 14.94 -11.11
N VAL A 310 -17.77 14.26 -10.65
CA VAL A 310 -16.61 13.95 -11.51
C VAL A 310 -17.01 12.86 -12.52
N ARG A 311 -16.67 13.09 -13.78
CA ARG A 311 -16.92 12.18 -14.91
C ARG A 311 -15.64 11.50 -15.39
N GLU A 312 -14.57 12.28 -15.48
CA GLU A 312 -13.28 11.83 -16.00
C GLU A 312 -12.14 12.54 -15.28
N ILE A 313 -11.05 11.81 -15.07
CA ILE A 313 -9.79 12.29 -14.53
C ILE A 313 -8.77 12.23 -15.68
N ILE A 314 -8.08 13.33 -15.94
CA ILE A 314 -7.20 13.51 -17.10
C ILE A 314 -5.79 13.87 -16.60
N GLY A 315 -4.78 13.26 -17.22
CA GLY A 315 -3.38 13.50 -16.94
C GLY A 315 -2.47 12.78 -17.93
N THR A 316 -1.18 13.09 -17.90
CA THR A 316 -0.17 12.35 -18.67
C THR A 316 0.56 11.35 -17.76
N ASP A 317 1.37 11.87 -16.83
CA ASP A 317 2.08 11.06 -15.83
C ASP A 317 1.37 11.05 -14.48
N SER A 318 0.70 12.15 -14.15
CA SER A 318 -0.12 12.37 -12.96
C SER A 318 -1.39 13.13 -13.30
N VAL A 319 -2.34 13.23 -12.36
CA VAL A 319 -3.55 14.06 -12.50
C VAL A 319 -3.17 15.51 -12.81
N GLU A 320 -3.83 16.07 -13.83
CA GLU A 320 -3.69 17.48 -14.22
C GLU A 320 -5.05 18.18 -14.24
N LYS A 321 -6.12 17.45 -14.58
CA LYS A 321 -7.46 17.99 -14.76
C LYS A 321 -8.54 16.98 -14.38
N ILE A 322 -9.72 17.50 -14.09
CA ILE A 322 -10.94 16.72 -13.93
C ILE A 322 -12.06 17.29 -14.80
N VAL A 323 -12.87 16.40 -15.37
CA VAL A 323 -14.13 16.74 -16.04
C VAL A 323 -15.25 16.63 -15.01
N VAL A 324 -15.95 17.73 -14.78
CA VAL A 324 -17.01 17.85 -13.78
C VAL A 324 -18.32 18.13 -14.49
N LEU A 325 -19.34 17.33 -14.20
CA LEU A 325 -20.72 17.64 -14.52
C LEU A 325 -21.29 18.54 -13.41
N THR A 326 -21.67 19.76 -13.78
CA THR A 326 -22.22 20.76 -12.86
C THR A 326 -23.67 20.47 -12.48
N ASP A 327 -24.19 21.25 -11.53
CA ASP A 327 -25.61 21.24 -11.14
C ASP A 327 -26.56 21.56 -12.30
N LYS A 328 -26.08 22.31 -13.30
CA LYS A 328 -26.79 22.63 -14.55
C LYS A 328 -26.72 21.54 -15.62
N LYS A 329 -26.07 20.41 -15.33
CA LYS A 329 -25.81 19.31 -16.28
C LYS A 329 -24.89 19.71 -17.46
N GLU A 330 -24.01 20.67 -17.23
CA GLU A 330 -22.97 21.07 -18.18
C GLU A 330 -21.64 20.46 -17.78
N GLU A 331 -20.82 20.06 -18.75
CA GLU A 331 -19.46 19.57 -18.48
C GLU A 331 -18.47 20.75 -18.46
N GLN A 332 -17.64 20.78 -17.43
CA GLN A 332 -16.56 21.74 -17.28
C GLN A 332 -15.25 21.00 -17.01
N VAL A 333 -14.15 21.55 -17.51
CA VAL A 333 -12.80 21.05 -17.25
C VAL A 333 -12.15 21.94 -16.22
N TRP A 334 -11.75 21.37 -15.09
CA TRP A 334 -11.08 22.09 -14.01
C TRP A 334 -9.64 21.58 -13.86
N ASP A 335 -8.68 22.50 -13.82
CA ASP A 335 -7.30 22.17 -13.49
C ASP A 335 -7.21 21.87 -11.98
N VAL A 336 -6.59 20.72 -11.64
CA VAL A 336 -6.33 20.28 -10.27
C VAL A 336 -5.02 19.50 -10.24
N ASP A 337 -4.24 19.66 -9.18
CA ASP A 337 -2.99 18.91 -8.97
C ASP A 337 -3.27 17.50 -8.42
N GLY A 338 -4.44 17.25 -7.84
CA GLY A 338 -4.86 15.95 -7.31
C GLY A 338 -6.35 15.88 -6.96
N ILE A 339 -6.86 14.65 -6.81
CA ILE A 339 -8.25 14.35 -6.48
C ILE A 339 -8.33 13.28 -5.40
N PHE A 340 -9.14 13.54 -4.37
CA PHE A 340 -9.39 12.65 -3.24
C PHE A 340 -10.84 12.15 -3.30
N LEU A 341 -11.05 10.83 -3.32
CA LEU A 341 -12.36 10.21 -3.59
C LEU A 341 -12.92 9.49 -2.36
N TYR A 342 -14.13 9.88 -1.92
CA TYR A 342 -14.86 9.37 -0.75
C TYR A 342 -16.35 9.13 -1.07
N LEU A 343 -16.66 8.57 -2.26
CA LEU A 343 -18.02 8.45 -2.82
C LEU A 343 -18.91 7.34 -2.23
N GLY A 344 -18.34 6.39 -1.49
CA GLY A 344 -19.09 5.25 -0.96
C GLY A 344 -18.66 4.78 0.44
N GLY A 345 -17.75 5.53 1.07
CA GLY A 345 -16.97 5.03 2.21
C GLY A 345 -16.09 3.84 1.81
N MET A 346 -15.12 3.51 2.64
CA MET A 346 -14.40 2.24 2.50
C MET A 346 -15.34 1.10 2.95
N MET A 347 -15.51 0.07 2.13
CA MET A 347 -16.32 -1.11 2.47
C MET A 347 -15.40 -2.29 2.83
N PRO A 348 -15.62 -2.96 3.97
CA PRO A 348 -14.78 -4.06 4.40
C PRO A 348 -14.99 -5.29 3.50
N GLY A 349 -13.93 -6.04 3.23
CA GLY A 349 -13.96 -7.21 2.35
C GLY A 349 -14.63 -8.46 2.95
N THR A 350 -15.74 -8.31 3.67
CA THR A 350 -16.28 -9.31 4.61
C THR A 350 -17.44 -10.15 4.06
N ASP A 351 -17.83 -9.99 2.79
CA ASP A 351 -19.01 -10.66 2.21
C ASP A 351 -18.98 -12.19 2.34
N PHE A 352 -17.80 -12.80 2.24
CA PHE A 352 -17.60 -14.25 2.37
C PHE A 352 -17.96 -14.78 3.77
N LEU A 353 -18.00 -13.91 4.80
CA LEU A 353 -18.37 -14.28 6.16
C LEU A 353 -19.87 -14.55 6.31
N LYS A 354 -20.72 -13.93 5.47
CA LYS A 354 -22.19 -14.03 5.55
C LYS A 354 -22.69 -13.78 6.99
N GLY A 355 -23.08 -14.83 7.71
CA GLY A 355 -23.52 -14.78 9.11
C GLY A 355 -22.60 -15.51 10.10
N ALA A 356 -21.40 -15.91 9.70
CA ALA A 356 -20.46 -16.67 10.54
C ALA A 356 -19.97 -15.85 11.75
N VAL A 357 -19.88 -14.53 11.63
CA VAL A 357 -19.54 -13.59 12.71
C VAL A 357 -20.48 -12.38 12.67
N MET A 358 -20.65 -11.73 13.81
CA MET A 358 -21.41 -10.48 13.92
C MET A 358 -20.71 -9.35 13.16
N ARG A 359 -21.51 -8.61 12.38
CA ARG A 359 -21.08 -7.43 11.63
C ARG A 359 -22.07 -6.29 11.87
N ASP A 360 -21.59 -5.06 11.75
CA ASP A 360 -22.47 -3.90 11.76
C ASP A 360 -23.21 -3.72 10.42
N GLU A 361 -24.08 -2.71 10.34
CA GLU A 361 -24.94 -2.46 9.18
C GLU A 361 -24.15 -2.14 7.89
N GLU A 362 -22.90 -1.68 8.01
CA GLU A 362 -22.00 -1.42 6.87
C GLU A 362 -21.01 -2.58 6.62
N GLY A 363 -21.18 -3.70 7.34
CA GLY A 363 -20.43 -4.93 7.12
C GLY A 363 -19.10 -5.04 7.86
N TYR A 364 -18.76 -4.11 8.75
CA TYR A 364 -17.53 -4.22 9.54
C TYR A 364 -17.68 -5.28 10.63
N VAL A 365 -16.63 -6.07 10.87
CA VAL A 365 -16.65 -7.10 11.91
C VAL A 365 -16.66 -6.44 13.29
N ILE A 366 -17.59 -6.87 14.14
CA ILE A 366 -17.69 -6.41 15.54
C ILE A 366 -16.69 -7.22 16.37
N VAL A 367 -15.83 -6.50 17.10
CA VAL A 367 -14.82 -7.09 17.97
C VAL A 367 -14.71 -6.37 19.30
N ASP A 368 -14.15 -7.06 20.29
CA ASP A 368 -13.78 -6.45 21.57
C ASP A 368 -12.36 -5.84 21.57
N GLU A 369 -11.89 -5.38 22.75
CA GLU A 369 -10.57 -4.75 22.91
C GLU A 369 -9.37 -5.67 22.61
N TYR A 370 -9.57 -6.99 22.63
CA TYR A 370 -8.54 -8.00 22.29
C TYR A 370 -8.70 -8.53 20.86
N LEU A 371 -9.54 -7.86 20.08
CA LEU A 371 -9.90 -8.17 18.71
C LEU A 371 -10.61 -9.51 18.52
N ARG A 372 -11.28 -10.00 19.57
CA ARG A 372 -12.10 -11.21 19.52
C ARG A 372 -13.45 -10.89 18.90
N THR A 373 -13.92 -11.77 18.02
CA THR A 373 -15.30 -11.73 17.51
C THR A 373 -16.24 -12.42 18.51
N ASN A 374 -17.52 -12.53 18.17
CA ASN A 374 -18.48 -13.32 18.93
C ASN A 374 -18.24 -14.85 18.87
N ILE A 375 -17.31 -15.32 18.03
CA ILE A 375 -16.95 -16.74 17.90
C ILE A 375 -15.58 -16.98 18.51
N ASP A 376 -15.51 -17.95 19.43
CA ASP A 376 -14.25 -18.34 20.07
C ASP A 376 -13.24 -18.87 19.03
N GLY A 377 -11.99 -18.42 19.17
CA GLY A 377 -10.90 -18.70 18.23
C GLY A 377 -10.93 -17.86 16.95
N VAL A 378 -11.88 -16.93 16.77
CA VAL A 378 -11.98 -16.07 15.59
C VAL A 378 -11.79 -14.60 15.97
N PHE A 379 -10.88 -13.95 15.25
CA PHE A 379 -10.41 -12.59 15.50
C PHE A 379 -10.57 -11.74 14.23
N ALA A 380 -10.64 -10.41 14.35
CA ALA A 380 -10.66 -9.51 13.20
C ALA A 380 -10.00 -8.17 13.53
N GLY A 381 -9.33 -7.56 12.55
CA GLY A 381 -8.53 -6.36 12.81
C GLY A 381 -8.07 -5.63 11.55
N GLY A 382 -7.42 -4.50 11.75
CA GLY A 382 -7.17 -3.53 10.70
C GLY A 382 -8.48 -2.96 10.15
N ASP A 383 -8.51 -2.66 8.86
CA ASP A 383 -9.66 -1.98 8.29
C ASP A 383 -10.90 -2.88 8.11
N ALA A 384 -10.82 -4.18 8.45
CA ALA A 384 -11.97 -5.09 8.46
C ALA A 384 -12.94 -4.84 9.64
N ARG A 385 -12.50 -4.14 10.69
CA ARG A 385 -13.35 -3.66 11.80
C ARG A 385 -13.58 -2.16 11.71
N ARG A 386 -14.62 -1.66 12.37
CA ARG A 386 -14.84 -0.22 12.49
C ARG A 386 -13.78 0.37 13.42
N THR A 387 -13.03 1.33 12.91
CA THR A 387 -12.06 2.13 13.67
C THR A 387 -12.10 3.53 13.10
N PRO A 388 -12.04 4.58 13.93
CA PRO A 388 -11.96 5.96 13.43
C PRO A 388 -10.62 6.25 12.73
N ILE A 389 -9.60 5.40 12.91
CA ILE A 389 -8.26 5.59 12.36
C ILE A 389 -7.88 4.40 11.48
N LYS A 390 -7.71 4.66 10.19
CA LYS A 390 -7.39 3.68 9.13
C LYS A 390 -5.96 3.90 8.65
N GLN A 391 -4.98 3.34 9.37
CA GLN A 391 -3.55 3.57 9.12
C GLN A 391 -2.77 2.25 9.18
N ALA A 392 -1.70 2.13 8.39
CA ALA A 392 -0.91 0.90 8.29
C ALA A 392 -0.31 0.47 9.64
N VAL A 393 0.18 1.42 10.45
CA VAL A 393 0.73 1.14 11.78
C VAL A 393 -0.36 0.66 12.77
N ILE A 394 -1.57 1.20 12.68
CA ILE A 394 -2.71 0.79 13.50
C ILE A 394 -3.18 -0.61 13.09
N SER A 395 -3.28 -0.86 11.79
CA SER A 395 -3.56 -2.20 11.25
C SER A 395 -2.52 -3.23 11.69
N ALA A 396 -1.22 -2.88 11.66
CA ALA A 396 -0.16 -3.75 12.13
C ALA A 396 -0.26 -4.04 13.63
N ALA A 397 -0.60 -3.04 14.45
CA ALA A 397 -0.83 -3.22 15.88
C ALA A 397 -2.00 -4.17 16.16
N ASP A 398 -3.11 -4.00 15.44
CA ASP A 398 -4.25 -4.92 15.50
C ASP A 398 -3.84 -6.37 15.20
N GLY A 399 -3.05 -6.56 14.15
CA GLY A 399 -2.51 -7.89 13.80
C GLY A 399 -1.71 -8.53 14.94
N ALA A 400 -0.85 -7.75 15.61
CA ALA A 400 -0.08 -8.22 16.74
C ALA A 400 -0.98 -8.60 17.94
N ILE A 401 -1.97 -7.76 18.27
CA ILE A 401 -2.93 -8.04 19.35
C ILE A 401 -3.68 -9.34 19.05
N ALA A 402 -4.22 -9.49 17.83
CA ALA A 402 -4.99 -10.68 17.44
C ALA A 402 -4.15 -11.96 17.47
N ALA A 403 -2.89 -11.92 17.01
CA ALA A 403 -2.00 -13.08 17.04
C ALA A 403 -1.66 -13.53 18.47
N LEU A 404 -1.48 -12.58 19.40
CA LEU A 404 -1.24 -12.90 20.81
C LEU A 404 -2.50 -13.47 21.50
N SER A 405 -3.68 -12.93 21.17
CA SER A 405 -4.96 -13.49 21.62
C SER A 405 -5.21 -14.89 21.04
N ALA A 406 -4.85 -15.13 19.78
CA ALA A 406 -4.92 -16.44 19.16
C ALA A 406 -3.96 -17.45 19.78
N GLU A 407 -2.73 -17.03 20.11
CA GLU A 407 -1.75 -17.88 20.82
C GLU A 407 -2.29 -18.33 22.19
N GLN A 408 -2.93 -17.41 22.93
CA GLN A 408 -3.60 -17.75 24.18
C GLN A 408 -4.69 -18.81 23.97
N HIS A 409 -5.55 -18.61 22.96
CA HIS A 409 -6.64 -19.52 22.62
C HIS A 409 -6.11 -20.91 22.23
N VAL A 410 -5.17 -20.99 21.28
CA VAL A 410 -4.58 -22.24 20.80
C VAL A 410 -3.90 -23.02 21.93
N ASN A 411 -3.20 -22.32 22.83
CA ASN A 411 -2.55 -22.93 23.98
C ASN A 411 -3.47 -23.13 25.20
N LYS A 412 -4.79 -22.89 25.05
CA LYS A 412 -5.84 -23.07 26.07
C LYS A 412 -5.50 -22.40 27.41
N ARG A 413 -4.88 -21.21 27.36
CA ARG A 413 -4.52 -20.45 28.56
C ARG A 413 -5.71 -19.64 29.06
N THR A 414 -5.87 -19.58 30.37
CA THR A 414 -6.98 -18.83 31.00
C THR A 414 -6.81 -17.31 30.94
N LYS A 415 -5.58 -16.80 30.77
CA LYS A 415 -5.28 -15.36 30.70
C LYS A 415 -4.18 -15.07 29.69
N LEU A 416 -4.25 -13.89 29.07
CA LEU A 416 -3.10 -13.29 28.36
C LEU A 416 -1.96 -13.02 29.34
N ARG A 417 -0.74 -13.27 28.91
CA ARG A 417 0.46 -12.88 29.66
C ARG A 417 0.90 -11.50 29.19
N PRO A 418 1.24 -10.58 30.10
CA PRO A 418 1.88 -9.32 29.71
C PRO A 418 3.13 -9.60 28.87
N GLN A 419 3.23 -8.93 27.72
CA GLN A 419 4.45 -8.89 26.92
C GLN A 419 4.96 -7.46 26.96
N TYR A 420 6.23 -7.31 27.36
CA TYR A 420 6.87 -6.00 27.50
C TYR A 420 7.64 -5.68 26.20
N SER A 421 7.54 -4.43 25.76
CA SER A 421 8.22 -3.86 24.59
C SER A 421 9.70 -3.60 24.84
#